data_AF-A0A1F2RN67-F1
#
_entry.id   AF-A0A1F2RN67-F1
#
_cell.length_a   1.000
_cell.length_b   1.000
_cell.length_c   1.000
_cell.angle_alpha   90.00
_cell.angle_beta   90.00
_cell.angle_gamma   90.00
#
_symmetry.space_group_name_H-M   'P 1'
#
loop_
_entity.id
_entity.type
_entity.pdbx_description
1 polymer ?
#
loop_
_entity_poly.entity_id
_entity_poly.type
_entity_poly.pdbx_seq_one_letter_code
_entity_poly.pdbx_strand_id
1 'polypeptide(L)'
;LLESKLLFWSTVPFHYGILVVLTGHVVGFLFPRQLLLFGSRPVRLYILEVSALIFGLLALVGLVAAVSRRIIEPKVRGVTTISDWILYGMLLVQVSSGVNLAVFHSWGISWFAATATPYLRSVLLLNPDFSSIAGMPFSVKLHIVNAYLLIGFFPFTRLVHILVVPNPYLWRKPQVVRWYSRPPSAKAVGQRFGRGRL
;
A
#
# COMPACT_ATOMS: atom_id res chain seq x y z
N LEU A 1 -4.63 -15.32 21.68
CA LEU A 1 -4.36 -14.76 20.34
C LEU A 1 -5.16 -13.47 20.23
N LEU A 2 -4.47 -12.34 19.99
CA LEU A 2 -4.95 -10.96 20.18
C LEU A 2 -6.01 -10.50 19.15
N GLU A 3 -6.99 -11.34 18.81
CA GLU A 3 -8.16 -10.92 18.03
C GLU A 3 -9.16 -10.22 18.95
N SER A 4 -8.99 -8.90 19.08
CA SER A 4 -10.05 -8.04 19.60
C SER A 4 -10.81 -7.42 18.43
N LYS A 5 -12.10 -7.11 18.63
CA LYS A 5 -12.90 -6.34 17.65
C LYS A 5 -12.15 -5.09 17.15
N LEU A 6 -11.39 -4.44 18.03
CA LEU A 6 -10.53 -3.30 17.70
C LEU A 6 -9.44 -3.63 16.66
N LEU A 7 -8.82 -4.81 16.73
CA LEU A 7 -7.83 -5.24 15.72
C LEU A 7 -8.46 -5.35 14.33
N PHE A 8 -9.64 -5.97 14.25
CA PHE A 8 -10.37 -6.14 12.99
C PHE A 8 -10.70 -4.78 12.36
N TRP A 9 -11.36 -3.89 13.12
CA TRP A 9 -11.76 -2.57 12.67
C TRP A 9 -10.59 -1.61 12.38
N SER A 10 -9.40 -1.90 12.92
CA SER A 10 -8.18 -1.18 12.57
C SER A 10 -7.58 -1.71 11.28
N THR A 11 -7.39 -3.02 11.19
CA THR A 11 -6.56 -3.64 10.15
C THR A 11 -7.30 -3.76 8.83
N VAL A 12 -8.54 -4.23 8.85
CA VAL A 12 -9.29 -4.55 7.63
C VAL A 12 -9.63 -3.27 6.84
N PRO A 13 -10.28 -2.25 7.43
CA PRO A 13 -10.57 -1.00 6.73
C PRO A 13 -9.31 -0.31 6.20
N PHE A 14 -8.24 -0.27 7.01
CA PHE A 14 -6.98 0.34 6.60
C PHE A 14 -6.42 -0.31 5.34
N HIS A 15 -6.29 -1.64 5.33
CA HIS A 15 -5.65 -2.35 4.20
C HIS A 15 -6.51 -2.30 2.94
N TYR A 16 -7.83 -2.51 3.03
CA TYR A 16 -8.68 -2.38 1.85
C TYR A 16 -8.66 -0.95 1.29
N GLY A 17 -8.74 0.06 2.16
CA GLY A 17 -8.66 1.46 1.75
C GLY A 17 -7.34 1.80 1.07
N ILE A 18 -6.22 1.52 1.74
CA ILE A 18 -4.89 1.89 1.22
C ILE A 18 -4.52 1.12 -0.04
N LEU A 19 -4.91 -0.16 -0.16
CA LEU A 19 -4.63 -0.95 -1.36
C LEU A 19 -5.36 -0.38 -2.58
N VAL A 20 -6.63 -0.01 -2.44
CA VAL A 20 -7.39 0.59 -3.55
C VAL A 20 -6.84 1.96 -3.92
N VAL A 21 -6.60 2.83 -2.93
CA VAL A 21 -6.05 4.17 -3.18
C VAL A 21 -4.67 4.11 -3.82
N LEU A 22 -3.77 3.27 -3.30
CA LEU A 22 -2.42 3.12 -3.86
C LEU A 22 -2.46 2.54 -5.28
N THR A 23 -3.32 1.55 -5.52
CA THR A 23 -3.53 1.01 -6.87
C THR A 23 -4.03 2.09 -7.82
N GLY A 24 -4.97 2.92 -7.38
CA GLY A 24 -5.45 4.07 -8.17
C GLY A 24 -4.32 5.04 -8.55
N HIS A 25 -3.43 5.37 -7.62
CA HIS A 25 -2.25 6.20 -7.89
C HIS A 25 -1.31 5.55 -8.91
N VAL A 26 -1.02 4.26 -8.76
CA VAL A 26 -0.16 3.52 -9.68
C VAL A 26 -0.77 3.47 -11.08
N VAL A 27 -2.06 3.16 -11.19
CA VAL A 27 -2.77 3.14 -12.48
C VAL A 27 -2.78 4.51 -13.13
N GLY A 28 -3.05 5.59 -12.37
CA GLY A 28 -3.05 6.95 -12.91
C GLY A 28 -1.66 7.40 -13.37
N PHE A 29 -0.61 6.98 -12.68
CA PHE A 29 0.76 7.29 -13.05
C PHE A 29 1.22 6.52 -14.31
N LEU A 30 0.88 5.23 -14.41
CA LEU A 30 1.25 4.38 -15.54
C LEU A 30 0.44 4.70 -16.81
N PHE A 31 -0.85 4.96 -16.66
CA PHE A 31 -1.80 5.12 -17.78
C PHE A 31 -2.56 6.47 -17.75
N PRO A 32 -1.87 7.63 -17.70
CA PRO A 32 -2.51 8.93 -17.51
C PRO A 32 -3.46 9.29 -18.66
N ARG A 33 -3.07 9.01 -19.92
CA ARG A 33 -3.90 9.31 -21.10
C ARG A 33 -5.18 8.49 -21.11
N GLN A 34 -5.08 7.20 -20.81
CA GLN A 34 -6.23 6.29 -20.75
C GLN A 34 -7.19 6.70 -19.64
N LEU A 35 -6.65 7.12 -18.49
CA LEU A 35 -7.44 7.60 -17.37
C LEU A 35 -8.21 8.88 -17.71
N LEU A 36 -7.56 9.85 -18.36
CA LEU A 36 -8.21 11.08 -18.83
C LEU A 36 -9.31 10.79 -19.87
N LEU A 37 -9.04 9.88 -20.82
CA LEU A 37 -10.05 9.48 -21.81
C LEU A 37 -11.23 8.75 -21.16
N PHE A 38 -10.98 7.89 -20.18
CA PHE A 38 -12.03 7.19 -19.45
C PHE A 38 -12.87 8.15 -18.60
N GLY A 39 -12.21 9.10 -17.93
CA GLY A 39 -12.81 10.16 -17.12
C GLY A 39 -13.47 11.29 -17.94
N SER A 40 -13.34 11.30 -19.27
CA SER A 40 -14.01 12.31 -20.12
C SER A 40 -15.54 12.28 -20.00
N ARG A 41 -16.12 11.15 -19.58
CA ARG A 41 -17.55 11.04 -19.28
C ARG A 41 -17.80 11.39 -17.81
N PRO A 42 -18.63 12.42 -17.51
CA PRO A 42 -18.84 12.89 -16.14
C PRO A 42 -19.21 11.80 -15.14
N VAL A 43 -20.12 10.88 -15.52
CA VAL A 43 -20.55 9.78 -14.65
C VAL A 43 -19.37 8.87 -14.25
N ARG A 44 -18.47 8.56 -15.18
CA ARG A 44 -17.29 7.72 -14.89
C ARG A 44 -16.31 8.46 -13.98
N LEU A 45 -16.13 9.75 -14.21
CA LEU A 45 -15.29 10.60 -13.37
C LEU A 45 -15.82 10.67 -11.94
N TYR A 46 -17.12 10.91 -11.75
CA TYR A 46 -17.75 10.90 -10.43
C TYR A 46 -17.59 9.56 -9.72
N ILE A 47 -17.79 8.44 -10.43
CA ILE A 47 -17.58 7.11 -9.85
C ILE A 47 -16.15 6.96 -9.34
N LEU A 48 -15.16 7.39 -10.11
CA LEU A 48 -13.75 7.31 -9.73
C LEU A 48 -13.43 8.20 -8.52
N GLU A 49 -13.86 9.46 -8.54
CA GLU A 49 -13.63 10.42 -7.43
C GLU A 49 -14.30 9.96 -6.13
N VAL A 50 -15.58 9.56 -6.20
CA VAL A 50 -16.34 9.10 -5.03
C VAL A 50 -15.76 7.79 -4.49
N SER A 51 -15.40 6.85 -5.36
CA SER A 51 -14.76 5.60 -4.93
C SER A 51 -13.42 5.89 -4.26
N ALA A 52 -12.57 6.73 -4.86
CA ALA A 52 -11.30 7.12 -4.28
C ALA A 52 -11.46 7.77 -2.89
N LEU A 53 -12.46 8.65 -2.73
CA LEU A 53 -12.77 9.28 -1.45
C LEU A 53 -13.26 8.26 -0.41
N ILE A 54 -14.17 7.35 -0.78
CA ILE A 54 -14.68 6.30 0.12
C ILE A 54 -13.52 5.44 0.64
N PHE A 55 -12.64 4.96 -0.25
CA PHE A 55 -11.50 4.13 0.15
C PHE A 55 -10.43 4.94 0.90
N GLY A 56 -10.25 6.23 0.59
CA GLY A 56 -9.40 7.14 1.36
C GLY A 56 -9.91 7.35 2.79
N LEU A 57 -11.21 7.53 2.97
CA LEU A 57 -11.84 7.62 4.28
C LEU A 57 -11.77 6.29 5.04
N LEU A 58 -11.96 5.16 4.36
CA LEU A 58 -11.82 3.84 4.94
C LEU A 58 -10.38 3.60 5.45
N ALA A 59 -9.39 4.02 4.66
CA ALA A 59 -7.98 3.99 5.06
C ALA A 59 -7.74 4.89 6.28
N LEU A 60 -8.27 6.11 6.29
CA LEU A 60 -8.11 7.05 7.39
C LEU A 60 -8.71 6.53 8.70
N VAL A 61 -9.95 6.04 8.65
CA VAL A 61 -10.64 5.48 9.82
C VAL A 61 -9.89 4.27 10.37
N GLY A 62 -9.47 3.35 9.50
CA GLY A 62 -8.68 2.18 9.91
C GLY A 62 -7.33 2.58 10.53
N LEU A 63 -6.67 3.60 9.97
CA LEU A 63 -5.40 4.11 10.48
C LEU A 63 -5.56 4.78 11.85
N VAL A 64 -6.57 5.62 12.02
CA VAL A 64 -6.91 6.24 13.31
C VAL A 64 -7.21 5.17 14.34
N ALA A 65 -8.03 4.16 14.00
CA ALA A 65 -8.30 3.04 14.89
C ALA A 65 -7.02 2.25 15.26
N ALA A 66 -6.10 2.04 14.31
CA ALA A 66 -4.83 1.38 14.56
C ALA A 66 -3.95 2.17 15.54
N VAL A 67 -3.88 3.49 15.38
CA VAL A 67 -3.15 4.40 16.27
C VAL A 67 -3.80 4.42 17.65
N SER A 68 -5.12 4.60 17.73
CA SER A 68 -5.88 4.58 18.98
C SER A 68 -5.70 3.27 19.73
N ARG A 69 -5.70 2.12 19.04
CA ARG A 69 -5.43 0.82 19.66
C ARG A 69 -4.02 0.74 20.26
N ARG A 70 -3.01 1.29 19.60
CA ARG A 70 -1.62 1.33 20.13
C ARG A 70 -1.46 2.24 21.33
N ILE A 71 -2.28 3.28 21.40
CA ILE A 71 -2.39 4.09 22.60
C ILE A 71 -3.10 3.24 23.65
N ILE A 72 -4.37 2.88 23.49
CA ILE A 72 -5.20 2.32 24.55
C ILE A 72 -4.67 0.98 25.10
N GLU A 73 -4.16 0.07 24.27
CA GLU A 73 -3.76 -1.27 24.70
C GLU A 73 -2.28 -1.33 25.16
N PRO A 74 -1.99 -1.51 26.47
CA PRO A 74 -0.63 -1.47 26.99
C PRO A 74 0.28 -2.55 26.39
N LYS A 75 -0.28 -3.73 26.09
CA LYS A 75 0.47 -4.85 25.48
C LYS A 75 0.98 -4.50 24.09
N VAL A 76 0.17 -3.79 23.30
CA VAL A 76 0.55 -3.35 21.95
C VAL A 76 1.52 -2.17 22.05
N ARG A 77 1.28 -1.25 22.99
CA ARG A 77 2.17 -0.11 23.24
C ARG A 77 3.59 -0.55 23.61
N GLY A 78 3.71 -1.54 24.50
CA GLY A 78 5.01 -2.06 24.97
C GLY A 78 5.90 -2.70 23.89
N VAL A 79 5.32 -3.08 22.75
CA VAL A 79 6.07 -3.65 21.60
C VAL A 79 6.14 -2.69 20.39
N THR A 80 5.65 -1.46 20.55
CA THR A 80 5.69 -0.42 19.50
C THR A 80 6.98 0.38 19.64
N THR A 81 7.75 0.46 18.55
CA THR A 81 9.04 1.19 18.54
C THR A 81 8.84 2.68 18.22
N ILE A 82 9.86 3.50 18.44
CA ILE A 82 9.84 4.94 18.05
C ILE A 82 9.65 5.08 16.54
N SER A 83 10.34 4.24 15.74
CA SER A 83 10.18 4.20 14.28
C SER A 83 8.73 3.91 13.87
N ASP A 84 8.04 3.04 14.60
CA ASP A 84 6.61 2.77 14.35
C ASP A 84 5.77 4.03 14.57
N TRP A 85 6.00 4.79 15.64
CA TRP A 85 5.27 6.03 15.90
C TRP A 85 5.52 7.10 14.83
N ILE A 86 6.77 7.26 14.39
CA ILE A 86 7.12 8.17 13.29
C ILE A 86 6.37 7.75 12.02
N LEU A 87 6.41 6.47 11.67
CA LEU A 87 5.70 5.94 10.51
C LEU A 87 4.19 6.20 10.61
N TYR A 88 3.57 5.94 11.76
CA TYR A 88 2.14 6.22 11.96
C TYR A 88 1.81 7.71 11.80
N GLY A 89 2.66 8.60 12.30
CA GLY A 89 2.53 10.04 12.10
C GLY A 89 2.60 10.42 10.63
N MET A 90 3.61 9.92 9.90
CA MET A 90 3.78 10.17 8.47
C MET A 90 2.60 9.63 7.64
N LEU A 91 2.11 8.42 7.96
CA LEU A 91 0.92 7.85 7.32
C LEU A 91 -0.34 8.66 7.62
N LEU A 92 -0.52 9.15 8.85
CA LEU A 92 -1.65 10.00 9.22
C LEU A 92 -1.63 11.30 8.42
N VAL A 93 -0.47 11.96 8.30
CA VAL A 93 -0.31 13.14 7.46
C VAL A 93 -0.59 12.81 5.99
N GLN A 94 -0.09 11.69 5.47
CA GLN A 94 -0.28 11.30 4.07
C GLN A 94 -1.76 11.06 3.74
N VAL A 95 -2.44 10.24 4.54
CA VAL A 95 -3.82 9.86 4.28
C VAL A 95 -4.75 11.05 4.54
N SER A 96 -4.51 11.83 5.60
CA SER A 96 -5.34 13.01 5.90
C SER A 96 -5.17 14.10 4.84
N SER A 97 -3.94 14.35 4.36
CA SER A 97 -3.73 15.28 3.25
C SER A 97 -4.37 14.76 1.96
N GLY A 98 -4.31 13.46 1.67
CA GLY A 98 -4.98 12.87 0.51
C GLY A 98 -6.51 13.02 0.55
N VAL A 99 -7.13 12.77 1.70
CA VAL A 99 -8.57 13.01 1.91
C VAL A 99 -8.90 14.49 1.80
N ASN A 100 -8.08 15.38 2.36
CA ASN A 100 -8.23 16.82 2.20
C ASN A 100 -8.22 17.22 0.71
N LEU A 101 -7.30 16.68 -0.09
CA LEU A 101 -7.26 16.91 -1.53
C LEU A 101 -8.55 16.44 -2.22
N ALA A 102 -9.01 15.23 -1.93
CA ALA A 102 -10.23 14.69 -2.53
C ALA A 102 -11.49 15.50 -2.19
N VAL A 103 -11.54 16.15 -1.02
CA VAL A 103 -12.69 16.95 -0.57
C VAL A 103 -12.65 18.39 -1.08
N PHE A 104 -11.49 19.05 -1.03
CA PHE A 104 -11.38 20.49 -1.31
C PHE A 104 -10.85 20.82 -2.71
N HIS A 105 -10.23 19.85 -3.39
CA HIS A 105 -9.65 20.02 -4.71
C HIS A 105 -10.27 19.02 -5.70
N SER A 106 -11.46 19.38 -6.17
CA SER A 106 -12.24 18.57 -7.11
C SER A 106 -11.44 18.13 -8.33
N TRP A 107 -11.84 17.00 -8.89
CA TRP A 107 -11.23 16.41 -10.09
C TRP A 107 -9.78 15.97 -9.86
N GLY A 108 -9.50 15.51 -8.63
CA GLY A 108 -8.29 14.84 -8.16
C GLY A 108 -7.60 14.02 -9.24
N ILE A 109 -8.38 13.11 -9.82
CA ILE A 109 -7.86 12.11 -10.76
C ILE A 109 -7.42 12.72 -12.09
N SER A 110 -8.11 13.78 -12.53
CA SER A 110 -7.83 14.46 -13.79
C SER A 110 -6.58 15.31 -13.68
N TRP A 111 -6.46 16.15 -12.65
CA TRP A 111 -5.25 16.96 -12.47
C TRP A 111 -4.06 16.12 -12.01
N PHE A 112 -4.25 14.99 -11.32
CA PHE A 112 -3.17 14.05 -11.04
C PHE A 112 -2.58 13.49 -12.34
N ALA A 113 -3.43 13.05 -13.27
CA ALA A 113 -3.00 12.52 -14.57
C ALA A 113 -2.39 13.62 -15.47
N ALA A 114 -2.95 14.82 -15.46
CA ALA A 114 -2.52 15.92 -16.33
C ALA A 114 -1.30 16.68 -15.81
N THR A 115 -1.13 16.79 -14.49
CA THR A 115 -0.15 17.70 -13.87
C THR A 115 0.85 16.98 -12.98
N ALA A 116 0.39 16.15 -12.05
CA ALA A 116 1.31 15.45 -11.14
C ALA A 116 2.11 14.36 -11.88
N THR A 117 1.50 13.66 -12.83
CA THR A 117 2.16 12.57 -13.56
C THR A 117 3.35 13.03 -14.41
N PRO A 118 3.27 14.13 -15.19
CA PRO A 118 4.44 14.70 -15.86
C PRO A 118 5.59 15.07 -14.89
N TYR A 119 5.27 15.69 -13.75
CA TYR A 119 6.26 15.98 -12.70
C TYR A 119 6.92 14.70 -12.16
N LEU A 120 6.14 13.69 -11.79
CA LEU A 120 6.68 12.43 -11.28
C LEU A 120 7.59 11.75 -12.32
N ARG A 121 7.22 11.81 -13.61
CA ARG A 121 8.05 11.28 -14.70
C ARG A 121 9.35 12.06 -14.87
N SER A 122 9.34 13.38 -14.76
CA SER A 122 10.54 14.21 -14.90
C SER A 122 11.56 13.89 -13.79
N VAL A 123 11.09 13.66 -12.57
CA VAL A 123 11.92 13.20 -11.45
C VAL A 123 12.51 11.81 -11.72
N LEU A 124 11.72 10.86 -12.24
CA LEU A 124 12.22 9.51 -12.57
C LEU A 124 13.23 9.50 -13.73
N LEU A 125 13.09 10.43 -14.67
CA LEU A 125 14.05 10.64 -15.76
C LEU A 125 15.29 11.42 -15.31
N LEU A 126 15.41 11.73 -14.01
CA LEU A 126 16.51 12.50 -13.42
C LEU A 126 16.66 13.91 -14.02
N ASN A 127 15.57 14.47 -14.54
CA ASN A 127 15.50 15.84 -15.03
C ASN A 127 14.27 16.54 -14.42
N PRO A 128 14.33 16.89 -13.12
CA PRO A 128 13.17 17.35 -12.38
C PRO A 128 12.67 18.71 -12.89
N ASP A 129 11.47 18.72 -13.44
CA ASP A 129 10.76 19.93 -13.85
C ASP A 129 9.59 20.23 -12.90
N PHE A 130 9.73 21.30 -12.13
CA PHE A 130 8.75 21.75 -11.14
C PHE A 130 7.65 22.65 -11.73
N SER A 131 7.75 23.05 -13.00
CA SER A 131 6.82 24.00 -13.64
C SER A 131 5.36 23.60 -13.48
N SER A 132 5.07 22.31 -13.66
CA SER A 132 3.73 21.72 -13.55
C SER A 132 3.14 21.79 -12.14
N ILE A 133 3.96 21.69 -11.07
CA ILE A 133 3.48 21.69 -9.69
C ILE A 133 3.73 23.01 -8.94
N ALA A 134 4.45 23.96 -9.53
CA ALA A 134 4.82 25.22 -8.89
C ALA A 134 3.59 26.04 -8.44
N GLY A 135 2.55 26.09 -9.27
CA GLY A 135 1.29 26.80 -8.98
C GLY A 135 0.31 26.03 -8.09
N MET A 136 0.63 24.79 -7.70
CA MET A 136 -0.31 23.97 -6.93
C MET A 136 -0.46 24.46 -5.48
N PRO A 137 -1.63 24.25 -4.86
CA PRO A 137 -1.88 24.56 -3.46
C PRO A 137 -0.88 23.88 -2.51
N PHE A 138 -0.69 24.47 -1.34
CA PHE A 138 0.20 23.93 -0.31
C PHE A 138 -0.17 22.49 0.08
N SER A 139 -1.46 22.16 0.19
CA SER A 139 -1.96 20.81 0.49
C SER A 139 -1.43 19.76 -0.50
N VAL A 140 -1.37 20.08 -1.80
CA VAL A 140 -0.85 19.20 -2.86
C VAL A 140 0.65 19.00 -2.68
N LYS A 141 1.39 20.08 -2.46
CA LYS A 141 2.85 20.03 -2.24
C LYS A 141 3.19 19.23 -0.98
N LEU A 142 2.45 19.43 0.11
CA LEU A 142 2.59 18.67 1.35
C LEU A 142 2.39 17.17 1.11
N HIS A 143 1.33 16.79 0.38
CA HIS A 143 1.04 15.40 0.06
C HIS A 143 2.16 14.74 -0.77
N ILE A 144 2.70 15.46 -1.76
CA ILE A 144 3.81 14.99 -2.61
C ILE A 144 5.10 14.86 -1.81
N VAL A 145 5.47 15.88 -1.03
CA VAL A 145 6.70 15.86 -0.22
C VAL A 145 6.65 14.73 0.80
N ASN A 146 5.52 14.58 1.51
CA ASN A 146 5.37 13.53 2.50
C ASN A 146 5.35 12.12 1.86
N ALA A 147 4.87 11.99 0.61
CA ALA A 147 4.99 10.74 -0.15
C ALA A 147 6.45 10.37 -0.39
N TYR A 148 7.29 11.32 -0.81
CA TYR A 148 8.73 11.07 -0.99
C TYR A 148 9.43 10.73 0.32
N LEU A 149 9.08 11.40 1.42
CA LEU A 149 9.60 11.06 2.75
C LEU A 149 9.22 9.63 3.15
N LEU A 150 7.97 9.22 2.91
CA LEU A 150 7.51 7.85 3.16
C LEU A 150 8.27 6.83 2.30
N ILE A 151 8.52 7.13 1.03
CA ILE A 151 9.31 6.27 0.13
C ILE A 151 10.77 6.17 0.61
N GLY A 152 11.38 7.27 1.04
CA GLY A 152 12.74 7.26 1.59
C GLY A 152 12.83 6.52 2.94
N PHE A 153 11.78 6.59 3.76
CA PHE A 153 11.72 5.92 5.05
C PHE A 153 11.31 4.44 4.94
N PHE A 154 10.65 4.07 3.85
CA PHE A 154 10.15 2.72 3.56
C PHE A 154 11.11 1.57 3.93
N PRO A 155 12.40 1.53 3.49
CA PRO A 155 13.28 0.38 3.73
C PRO A 155 13.66 0.20 5.21
N PHE A 156 13.48 1.23 6.04
CA PHE A 156 13.85 1.23 7.46
C PHE A 156 12.65 0.96 8.38
N THR A 157 11.48 0.65 7.82
CA THR A 157 10.24 0.50 8.57
C THR A 157 9.57 -0.83 8.32
N ARG A 158 8.50 -1.08 9.08
CA ARG A 158 7.63 -2.24 8.85
C ARG A 158 6.95 -2.22 7.47
N LEU A 159 6.93 -1.11 6.73
CA LEU A 159 6.31 -1.04 5.39
C LEU A 159 6.90 -2.05 4.38
N VAL A 160 8.13 -2.52 4.61
CA VAL A 160 8.76 -3.58 3.78
C VAL A 160 7.92 -4.84 3.65
N HIS A 161 6.98 -5.10 4.56
CA HIS A 161 6.03 -6.21 4.45
C HIS A 161 5.24 -6.19 3.13
N ILE A 162 5.05 -5.03 2.51
CA ILE A 162 4.39 -4.88 1.22
C ILE A 162 5.17 -5.59 0.10
N LEU A 163 6.48 -5.79 0.22
CA LEU A 163 7.28 -6.54 -0.76
C LEU A 163 7.11 -8.06 -0.64
N VAL A 164 6.59 -8.53 0.50
CA VAL A 164 6.48 -9.95 0.86
C VAL A 164 5.02 -10.42 0.75
N VAL A 165 4.24 -9.84 -0.16
CA VAL A 165 2.90 -10.37 -0.47
C VAL A 165 3.06 -11.85 -0.82
N PRO A 166 2.32 -12.77 -0.18
CA PRO A 166 2.50 -14.20 -0.33
C PRO A 166 1.96 -14.71 -1.68
N ASN A 167 2.46 -14.18 -2.79
CA ASN A 167 2.16 -14.59 -4.15
C ASN A 167 2.41 -16.09 -4.39
N PRO A 168 3.48 -16.71 -3.84
CA PRO A 168 3.71 -18.15 -4.03
C PRO A 168 2.71 -19.03 -3.28
N TYR A 169 2.00 -18.51 -2.27
CA TYR A 169 1.11 -19.33 -1.43
C TYR A 169 -0.06 -19.89 -2.24
N LEU A 170 -0.57 -19.14 -3.21
CA LEU A 170 -1.65 -19.58 -4.10
C LEU A 170 -1.29 -20.83 -4.91
N TRP A 171 0.01 -21.06 -5.17
CA TRP A 171 0.51 -22.21 -5.93
C TRP A 171 1.37 -23.18 -5.07
N ARG A 172 1.51 -22.93 -3.77
CA ARG A 172 2.36 -23.74 -2.88
C ARG A 172 1.65 -25.03 -2.49
N LYS A 173 2.36 -26.15 -2.56
CA LYS A 173 1.85 -27.42 -2.00
C LYS A 173 1.55 -27.26 -0.50
N PRO A 174 0.45 -27.84 0.02
CA PRO A 174 0.07 -27.68 1.43
C PRO A 174 1.16 -28.11 2.40
N GLN A 175 1.86 -29.20 2.06
CA GLN A 175 2.96 -29.73 2.85
C GLN A 175 4.31 -29.33 2.23
N VAL A 176 5.17 -28.72 3.06
CA VAL A 176 6.57 -28.47 2.71
C VAL A 176 7.43 -29.18 3.72
N VAL A 177 8.18 -30.18 3.25
CA VAL A 177 9.13 -30.94 4.06
C VAL A 177 10.52 -30.35 3.85
N ARG A 178 11.20 -29.99 4.94
CA ARG A 178 12.62 -29.64 4.94
C ARG A 178 13.41 -30.82 5.49
N TRP A 179 14.30 -31.37 4.68
CA TRP A 179 15.18 -32.46 5.08
C TRP A 179 16.47 -31.88 5.66
N TYR A 180 16.90 -32.35 6.83
CA TYR A 180 18.16 -31.95 7.48
C TYR A 180 19.38 -32.72 6.94
N SER A 181 19.15 -33.68 6.06
CA SER A 181 20.17 -34.48 5.39
C SER A 181 19.89 -34.50 3.90
N ARG A 182 20.93 -34.70 3.06
CA ARG A 182 20.73 -34.89 1.63
C ARG A 182 19.68 -35.99 1.41
N PRO A 183 18.57 -35.71 0.72
CA PRO A 183 17.58 -36.74 0.45
C PRO A 183 18.31 -37.89 -0.26
N PRO A 184 18.08 -39.16 0.14
CA PRO A 184 18.61 -40.27 -0.62
C PRO A 184 18.20 -40.07 -2.07
N SER A 185 19.16 -40.15 -3.00
CA SER A 185 18.85 -40.01 -4.43
C SER A 185 17.63 -40.89 -4.75
N ALA A 186 16.70 -40.43 -5.60
CA ALA A 186 15.46 -41.16 -5.90
C ALA A 186 15.70 -42.64 -6.29
N LYS A 187 16.91 -42.97 -6.77
CA LYS A 187 17.37 -44.35 -7.01
C LYS A 187 17.43 -45.25 -5.76
N ALA A 188 17.71 -44.70 -4.58
CA ALA A 188 17.86 -45.48 -3.33
C ALA A 188 16.50 -45.90 -2.72
N VAL A 189 15.44 -45.13 -2.93
CA VAL A 189 14.10 -45.45 -2.41
C VAL A 189 13.46 -46.61 -3.19
N GLY A 190 13.66 -46.66 -4.51
CA GLY A 190 13.13 -47.74 -5.36
C GLY A 190 13.72 -49.12 -5.08
N GLN A 191 14.98 -49.20 -4.63
CA GLN A 191 15.62 -50.48 -4.32
C GLN A 191 15.18 -51.09 -2.98
N ARG A 192 14.70 -50.27 -2.03
CA ARG A 192 14.30 -50.76 -0.70
C ARG A 192 12.91 -51.41 -0.68
N PHE A 193 12.04 -51.03 -1.61
CA PHE A 193 10.69 -51.60 -1.74
C PHE A 193 10.60 -52.75 -2.77
N GLY A 194 11.63 -52.97 -3.60
CA GLY A 194 11.67 -54.05 -4.59
C GLY A 194 12.25 -55.39 -4.11
N ARG A 195 12.75 -55.47 -2.87
CA ARG A 195 13.46 -56.67 -2.34
C ARG A 195 12.67 -57.48 -1.32
N GLY A 196 11.36 -57.28 -1.23
CA GLY A 196 10.47 -57.89 -0.23
C GLY A 196 9.28 -58.67 -0.80
N ARG A 197 9.42 -59.28 -1.98
CA ARG A 197 8.48 -60.30 -2.48
C ARG A 197 9.27 -61.48 -3.03
N LEU A 198 9.49 -62.46 -2.16
CA LEU A 198 9.53 -63.88 -2.51
C LEU A 198 8.18 -64.47 -2.12
#